data_AF-A0A8S0YSA7-F1
#
_entry.id   AF-A0A8S0YSA7-F1
#
_cell.length_a   1.000
_cell.length_b   1.000
_cell.length_c   1.000
_cell.angle_alpha   90.00
_cell.angle_beta   90.00
_cell.angle_gamma   90.00
#
_symmetry.space_group_name_H-M   'P 1'
#
loop_
_entity.id
_entity.type
_entity.pdbx_description
1 polymer ?
#
loop_
_entity_poly.entity_id
_entity_poly.type
_entity_poly.pdbx_seq_one_letter_code
_entity_poly.pdbx_strand_id
1 'polypeptide(L)'
;MCVKNKYCCICAEKKKETPKEHTCYKNFNGASTAMESTIITIHHGFKQSIDVHGLIYSRFIADGDSSTYSKIINARPYPGITVAKNYCRNHLLRNYCYKLQQLASNTQYIAADRKKLTQEKILRSRKYICDATKLHKETKNEDGLSKDINSSVFHAFDIHENCNRQLCKHMDLADATNPFFGSLLWQKIKTVAAQLADKAHSLIEDVDSNVVERFNGVIAKLVMGLREASSVARAKGFNRHEVGRFYEALTVKYDIDASRLYNMDETVISTTTNKPPKVLSTKGKNQVGIIASAECGQLTIYD
;
A
#
# COMPACT_ATOMS: atom_id res chain seq x y z
N MET A 1 20.36 6.91 -1.44
CA MET A 1 19.81 5.61 -0.99
C MET A 1 20.36 5.32 0.39
N CYS A 2 19.52 5.22 1.42
CA CYS A 2 19.95 4.91 2.78
C CYS A 2 19.81 3.41 3.02
N VAL A 3 20.84 2.76 3.58
CA VAL A 3 20.81 1.33 3.89
C VAL A 3 21.02 1.14 5.39
N LYS A 4 20.04 0.52 6.07
CA LYS A 4 20.23 0.02 7.44
C LYS A 4 20.53 -1.46 7.43
N ASN A 5 21.57 -1.84 8.14
CA ASN A 5 22.03 -3.20 8.22
C ASN A 5 22.31 -3.57 9.70
N LYS A 6 21.70 -4.66 10.16
CA LYS A 6 21.88 -5.22 11.51
C LYS A 6 22.91 -6.35 11.53
N TYR A 7 23.32 -6.85 10.38
CA TYR A 7 24.17 -8.01 10.24
C TYR A 7 25.50 -7.67 9.57
N CYS A 8 26.59 -8.01 10.24
CA CYS A 8 27.92 -8.11 9.63
C CYS A 8 28.40 -9.54 9.85
N CYS A 9 28.77 -10.24 8.78
CA CYS A 9 29.25 -11.63 8.85
C CYS A 9 30.49 -11.74 9.74
N ILE A 10 31.46 -10.83 9.57
CA ILE A 10 32.72 -10.81 10.31
C ILE A 10 32.48 -10.57 11.82
N CYS A 11 31.52 -9.70 12.17
CA CYS A 11 31.13 -9.50 13.57
C CYS A 11 30.33 -10.68 14.15
N ALA A 12 29.56 -11.39 13.32
CA ALA A 12 28.69 -12.48 13.78
C ALA A 12 29.46 -13.79 14.04
N GLU A 13 30.58 -13.99 13.33
CA GLU A 13 31.45 -15.17 13.51
C GLU A 13 32.20 -15.15 14.85
N LYS A 14 32.49 -13.97 15.42
CA LYS A 14 33.21 -13.82 16.69
C LYS A 14 32.35 -13.21 17.79
N LYS A 15 31.34 -13.95 18.28
CA LYS A 15 30.41 -13.48 19.33
C LYS A 15 31.06 -13.15 20.69
N LYS A 16 32.34 -13.46 20.92
CA LYS A 16 33.04 -13.31 22.22
C LYS A 16 34.45 -12.72 22.15
N GLU A 17 34.95 -12.35 20.96
CA GLU A 17 36.29 -11.79 20.77
C GLU A 17 36.20 -10.52 19.91
N THR A 18 37.19 -9.64 20.02
CA THR A 18 37.32 -8.50 19.11
C THR A 18 37.38 -9.00 17.66
N PRO A 19 36.48 -8.54 16.77
CA PRO A 19 36.52 -8.90 15.36
C PRO A 19 37.84 -8.48 14.73
N LYS A 20 38.31 -9.20 13.71
CA LYS A 20 39.42 -8.74 12.86
C LYS A 20 39.07 -7.35 12.30
N GLU A 21 40.08 -6.51 12.09
CA GLU A 21 39.89 -5.20 11.48
C GLU A 21 39.21 -5.37 10.11
N HIS A 22 38.06 -4.72 9.94
CA HIS A 22 37.26 -4.78 8.72
C HIS A 22 36.35 -3.56 8.60
N THR A 23 35.91 -3.29 7.38
CA THR A 23 34.86 -2.30 7.13
C THR A 23 33.51 -2.87 7.57
N CYS A 24 33.09 -2.55 8.79
CA CYS A 24 31.82 -3.00 9.33
C CYS A 24 30.67 -2.18 8.78
N TYR A 25 29.78 -2.81 8.00
CA TYR A 25 28.58 -2.17 7.46
C TYR A 25 27.36 -2.29 8.40
N LYS A 26 27.52 -2.85 9.61
CA LYS A 26 26.45 -2.92 10.62
C LYS A 26 26.23 -1.53 11.22
N ASN A 27 25.07 -0.94 10.98
CA ASN A 27 24.72 0.43 11.39
C ASN A 27 23.32 0.53 12.04
N PHE A 28 22.75 -0.61 12.44
CA PHE A 28 21.46 -0.68 13.11
C PHE A 28 21.45 -1.69 14.26
N ASN A 29 21.00 -1.25 15.43
CA ASN A 29 20.82 -2.06 16.63
C ASN A 29 19.33 -2.00 17.03
N GLY A 30 18.63 -3.13 17.01
CA GLY A 30 17.18 -3.20 17.28
C GLY A 30 16.48 -4.35 16.54
N ALA A 31 15.15 -4.41 16.60
CA ALA A 31 14.36 -5.35 15.79
C ALA A 31 14.42 -4.97 14.30
N SER A 32 14.48 -5.95 13.38
CA SER A 32 14.55 -5.66 11.94
C SER A 32 13.32 -4.87 11.45
N THR A 33 12.15 -5.11 12.05
CA THR A 33 10.90 -4.36 11.84
C THR A 33 11.00 -2.88 12.22
N ALA A 34 11.98 -2.49 13.05
CA ALA A 34 12.17 -1.09 13.42
C ALA A 34 13.04 -0.32 12.41
N MET A 35 13.74 -1.01 11.49
CA MET A 35 14.61 -0.36 10.50
C MET A 35 13.82 0.57 9.59
N GLU A 36 12.68 0.11 9.10
CA GLU A 36 11.74 0.86 8.26
C GLU A 36 11.47 2.24 8.85
N SER A 37 10.78 2.24 9.98
CA SER A 37 10.36 3.45 10.67
C SER A 37 11.55 4.34 11.07
N THR A 38 12.73 3.77 11.31
CA THR A 38 13.93 4.54 11.65
C THR A 38 14.50 5.26 10.44
N ILE A 39 14.54 4.60 9.27
CA ILE A 39 14.94 5.23 8.01
C ILE A 39 13.96 6.34 7.66
N ILE A 40 12.65 6.04 7.74
CA ILE A 40 11.56 6.96 7.42
C ILE A 40 11.55 8.18 8.35
N THR A 41 11.84 7.99 9.63
CA THR A 41 11.72 9.08 10.61
C THR A 41 12.99 9.93 10.70
N ILE A 42 14.18 9.30 10.67
CA ILE A 42 15.42 9.94 11.15
C ILE A 42 16.43 10.21 10.03
N HIS A 43 16.79 9.19 9.23
CA HIS A 43 18.01 9.28 8.42
C HIS A 43 17.82 9.84 7.01
N HIS A 44 16.70 9.60 6.32
CA HIS A 44 16.48 10.14 4.97
C HIS A 44 15.02 10.52 4.69
N GLY A 45 14.17 10.43 5.72
CA GLY A 45 12.81 10.92 5.64
C GLY A 45 12.67 12.26 6.36
N PHE A 46 11.78 12.32 7.34
CA PHE A 46 11.28 13.61 7.82
C PHE A 46 12.36 14.49 8.48
N LYS A 47 13.21 13.97 9.39
CA LYS A 47 14.20 14.82 10.09
C LYS A 47 15.29 15.42 9.19
N GLN A 48 15.77 14.69 8.20
CA GLN A 48 16.86 15.15 7.32
C GLN A 48 16.34 15.78 6.02
N SER A 49 15.02 15.84 5.82
CA SER A 49 14.43 16.36 4.58
C SER A 49 14.83 17.81 4.28
N ILE A 50 14.96 18.67 5.29
CA ILE A 50 15.40 20.06 5.10
C ILE A 50 16.87 20.10 4.69
N ASP A 51 17.74 19.36 5.37
CA ASP A 51 19.18 19.39 5.09
C ASP A 51 19.53 18.76 3.73
N VAL A 52 18.85 17.68 3.36
CA VAL A 52 19.15 16.92 2.14
C VAL A 52 18.40 17.46 0.92
N HIS A 53 17.17 17.93 1.10
CA HIS A 53 16.29 18.30 -0.01
C HIS A 53 15.80 19.75 0.05
N GLY A 54 15.98 20.47 1.16
CA GLY A 54 15.44 21.81 1.33
C GLY A 54 13.91 21.84 1.47
N LEU A 55 13.28 20.72 1.82
CA LEU A 55 11.83 20.55 1.78
C LEU A 55 11.24 20.15 3.13
N ILE A 56 9.99 20.56 3.35
CA ILE A 56 9.17 20.15 4.50
C ILE A 56 8.09 19.20 4.01
N TYR A 57 8.07 17.97 4.55
CA TYR A 57 7.04 16.98 4.23
C TYR A 57 5.83 17.18 5.14
N SER A 58 4.85 17.95 4.68
CA SER A 58 3.66 18.29 5.47
C SER A 58 2.63 17.15 5.55
N ARG A 59 2.68 16.16 4.64
CA ARG A 59 1.73 15.04 4.57
C ARG A 59 2.46 13.71 4.48
N PHE A 60 1.92 12.70 5.15
CA PHE A 60 2.40 11.32 5.11
C PHE A 60 1.28 10.41 4.60
N ILE A 61 1.53 9.76 3.46
CA ILE A 61 0.59 8.77 2.90
C ILE A 61 0.92 7.41 3.50
N ALA A 62 0.03 6.92 4.37
CA ALA A 62 0.17 5.64 5.05
C ALA A 62 -0.59 4.53 4.31
N ASP A 63 0.04 3.37 4.15
CA ASP A 63 -0.59 2.15 3.66
C ASP A 63 -1.59 1.58 4.69
N GLY A 64 -1.27 1.65 5.98
CA GLY A 64 -2.15 1.15 7.04
C GLY A 64 -1.44 0.80 8.33
N ASP A 65 -0.12 0.65 8.27
CA ASP A 65 0.70 0.34 9.44
C ASP A 65 0.82 1.53 10.38
N SER A 66 0.40 1.30 11.63
CA SER A 66 0.24 2.35 12.64
C SER A 66 1.56 2.77 13.28
N SER A 67 2.60 1.93 13.22
CA SER A 67 3.80 2.12 14.04
C SER A 67 4.74 3.21 13.55
N THR A 68 4.73 3.52 12.25
CA THR A 68 5.62 4.51 11.63
C THR A 68 5.16 5.95 11.88
N TYR A 69 3.86 6.22 11.79
CA TYR A 69 3.32 7.57 12.00
C TYR A 69 3.55 8.08 13.43
N SER A 70 3.33 7.23 14.44
CA SER A 70 3.56 7.62 15.84
C SER A 70 5.02 8.03 16.08
N LYS A 71 5.97 7.38 15.39
CA LYS A 71 7.40 7.74 15.47
C LYS A 71 7.69 9.08 14.80
N ILE A 72 7.05 9.39 13.67
CA ILE A 72 7.16 10.70 13.01
C ILE A 72 6.66 11.81 13.94
N ILE A 73 5.50 11.63 14.57
CA ILE A 73 4.93 12.60 15.50
C ILE A 73 5.84 12.82 16.72
N ASN A 74 6.32 11.74 17.33
CA ASN A 74 7.24 11.83 18.48
C ASN A 74 8.58 12.47 18.11
N ALA A 75 9.05 12.24 16.88
CA ALA A 75 10.31 12.79 16.40
C ALA A 75 10.27 14.30 16.15
N ARG A 76 9.07 14.90 16.00
CA ARG A 76 8.83 16.33 15.73
C ARG A 76 9.85 16.89 14.72
N PRO A 77 9.81 16.42 13.47
CA PRO A 77 10.83 16.73 12.48
C PRO A 77 10.91 18.22 12.13
N TYR A 78 9.83 18.97 12.32
CA TYR A 78 9.73 20.38 11.91
C TYR A 78 9.21 21.25 13.07
N PRO A 79 9.85 22.40 13.36
CA PRO A 79 9.33 23.35 14.32
C PRO A 79 7.98 23.92 13.87
N GLY A 80 6.95 23.85 14.73
CA GLY A 80 5.63 24.44 14.47
C GLY A 80 4.76 23.75 13.41
N ILE A 81 5.23 22.66 12.80
CA ILE A 81 4.49 21.93 11.75
C ILE A 81 4.26 20.49 12.19
N THR A 82 2.99 20.09 12.24
CA THR A 82 2.58 18.70 12.45
C THR A 82 2.32 18.04 11.11
N VAL A 83 2.97 16.90 10.86
CA VAL A 83 2.77 16.11 9.65
C VAL A 83 1.36 15.51 9.66
N ALA A 84 0.55 15.82 8.65
CA ALA A 84 -0.79 15.25 8.49
C ALA A 84 -0.71 13.80 7.99
N LYS A 85 -1.56 12.92 8.54
CA LYS A 85 -1.68 11.54 8.07
C LYS A 85 -2.81 11.44 7.06
N ASN A 86 -2.46 10.99 5.86
CA ASN A 86 -3.43 10.62 4.83
C ASN A 86 -3.31 9.12 4.59
N TYR A 87 -4.42 8.44 4.37
CA TYR A 87 -4.41 7.01 4.07
C TYR A 87 -4.51 6.76 2.57
N CYS A 88 -3.81 5.73 2.08
CA CYS A 88 -3.96 5.27 0.71
C CYS A 88 -5.38 4.74 0.48
N ARG A 89 -6.11 5.32 -0.49
CA ARG A 89 -7.49 4.93 -0.83
C ARG A 89 -7.62 3.44 -1.11
N ASN A 90 -6.69 2.88 -1.89
CA ASN A 90 -6.76 1.48 -2.29
C ASN A 90 -6.60 0.55 -1.09
N HIS A 91 -5.75 0.91 -0.13
CA HIS A 91 -5.58 0.17 1.11
C HIS A 91 -6.79 0.28 2.02
N LEU A 92 -7.38 1.47 2.16
CA LEU A 92 -8.64 1.64 2.90
C LEU A 92 -9.77 0.77 2.33
N LEU A 93 -10.00 0.82 1.02
CA LEU A 93 -11.06 0.04 0.37
C LEU A 93 -10.78 -1.46 0.38
N ARG A 94 -9.52 -1.88 0.23
CA ARG A 94 -9.12 -3.29 0.33
C ARG A 94 -9.32 -3.81 1.76
N ASN A 95 -8.89 -3.05 2.77
CA ASN A 95 -9.06 -3.40 4.18
C ASN A 95 -10.54 -3.49 4.55
N TYR A 96 -11.36 -2.55 4.08
CA TYR A 96 -12.82 -2.56 4.24
C TYR A 96 -13.44 -3.86 3.70
N CYS A 97 -13.16 -4.22 2.45
CA CYS A 97 -13.67 -5.46 1.86
C CYS A 97 -13.16 -6.70 2.60
N TYR A 98 -11.87 -6.71 2.96
CA TYR A 98 -11.25 -7.81 3.68
C TYR A 98 -11.93 -8.05 5.05
N LYS A 99 -12.20 -6.98 5.82
CA LYS A 99 -12.91 -7.08 7.10
C LYS A 99 -14.32 -7.66 6.92
N LEU A 100 -15.06 -7.24 5.89
CA LEU A 100 -16.38 -7.81 5.61
C LEU A 100 -16.29 -9.30 5.21
N GLN A 101 -15.30 -9.69 4.41
CA GLN A 101 -15.05 -11.09 4.05
C GLN A 101 -14.69 -11.95 5.27
N GLN A 102 -13.91 -11.41 6.21
CA GLN A 102 -13.63 -12.08 7.49
C GLN A 102 -14.91 -12.30 8.30
N LEU A 103 -15.81 -11.31 8.36
CA LEU A 103 -17.09 -11.45 9.05
C LEU A 103 -17.96 -12.54 8.42
N ALA A 104 -18.00 -12.64 7.08
CA ALA A 104 -18.72 -13.70 6.37
C ALA A 104 -18.13 -15.11 6.65
N SER A 105 -16.82 -15.19 6.86
CA SER A 105 -16.12 -16.46 7.10
C SER A 105 -16.09 -16.86 8.59
N ASN A 106 -16.32 -15.93 9.52
CA ASN A 106 -16.20 -16.19 10.96
C ASN A 106 -17.34 -17.08 11.48
N THR A 107 -17.00 -18.29 11.91
CA THR A 107 -17.95 -19.31 12.40
C THR A 107 -18.66 -18.95 13.71
N GLN A 108 -18.23 -17.90 14.41
CA GLN A 108 -18.95 -17.37 15.59
C GLN A 108 -20.33 -16.80 15.26
N TYR A 109 -20.58 -16.43 13.99
CA TYR A 109 -21.87 -15.93 13.55
C TYR A 109 -22.71 -17.03 12.90
N ILE A 110 -24.04 -16.86 13.00
CA ILE A 110 -25.04 -17.80 12.48
C ILE A 110 -24.83 -18.01 10.98
N ALA A 111 -24.82 -19.28 10.54
CA ALA A 111 -24.54 -19.65 9.15
C ALA A 111 -25.52 -19.01 8.14
N ALA A 112 -26.80 -18.89 8.50
CA ALA A 112 -27.81 -18.24 7.67
C ALA A 112 -27.48 -16.75 7.42
N ASP A 113 -27.03 -16.03 8.44
CA ASP A 113 -26.66 -14.62 8.35
C ASP A 113 -25.36 -14.43 7.56
N ARG A 114 -24.39 -15.33 7.74
CA ARG A 114 -23.13 -15.31 6.97
C ARG A 114 -23.36 -15.47 5.47
N LYS A 115 -24.30 -16.33 5.08
CA LYS A 115 -24.69 -16.53 3.67
C LYS A 115 -25.33 -15.29 3.05
N LYS A 116 -25.90 -14.37 3.84
CA LYS A 116 -26.48 -13.11 3.36
C LYS A 116 -25.39 -12.08 3.00
N LEU A 117 -24.22 -12.12 3.65
CA LEU A 117 -23.08 -11.27 3.32
C LEU A 117 -22.26 -11.89 2.18
N THR A 118 -22.74 -11.73 0.95
CA THR A 118 -22.08 -12.26 -0.25
C THR A 118 -21.00 -11.32 -0.78
N GLN A 119 -20.11 -11.87 -1.62
CA GLN A 119 -19.09 -11.08 -2.31
C GLN A 119 -19.70 -9.97 -3.18
N GLU A 120 -20.85 -10.23 -3.81
CA GLU A 120 -21.58 -9.25 -4.60
C GLU A 120 -22.01 -8.04 -3.76
N LYS A 121 -22.57 -8.28 -2.56
CA LYS A 121 -22.99 -7.22 -1.63
C LYS A 121 -21.78 -6.38 -1.17
N ILE A 122 -20.66 -7.02 -0.86
CA ILE A 122 -19.41 -6.33 -0.49
C ILE A 122 -18.92 -5.43 -1.63
N LEU A 123 -18.90 -5.94 -2.87
CA LEU A 123 -18.45 -5.16 -4.02
C LEU A 123 -19.42 -4.05 -4.40
N ARG A 124 -20.74 -4.25 -4.23
CA ARG A 124 -21.76 -3.22 -4.42
C ARG A 124 -21.60 -2.07 -3.43
N SER A 125 -21.36 -2.37 -2.15
CA SER A 125 -21.05 -1.35 -1.15
C SER A 125 -19.76 -0.59 -1.50
N ARG A 126 -18.69 -1.31 -1.89
CA ARG A 126 -17.44 -0.68 -2.35
C ARG A 126 -17.67 0.26 -3.54
N LYS A 127 -18.45 -0.17 -4.54
CA LYS A 127 -18.76 0.65 -5.72
C LYS A 127 -19.47 1.94 -5.32
N TYR A 128 -20.49 1.84 -4.46
CA TYR A 128 -21.19 3.01 -3.93
C TYR A 128 -20.22 3.99 -3.24
N ILE A 129 -19.30 3.48 -2.40
CA ILE A 129 -18.28 4.32 -1.76
C ILE A 129 -17.39 5.02 -2.78
N CYS A 130 -16.90 4.30 -3.81
CA CYS A 130 -16.08 4.90 -4.86
C CYS A 130 -16.81 6.03 -5.60
N ASP A 131 -18.09 5.86 -5.89
CA ASP A 131 -18.88 6.87 -6.60
C ASP A 131 -19.21 8.06 -5.68
N ALA A 132 -19.49 7.81 -4.39
CA ALA A 132 -19.61 8.85 -3.37
C ALA A 132 -18.34 9.67 -3.20
N THR A 133 -17.17 9.03 -3.18
CA THR A 133 -15.88 9.71 -3.08
C THR A 133 -15.66 10.66 -4.26
N LYS A 134 -16.03 10.25 -5.49
CA LYS A 134 -15.94 11.14 -6.67
C LYS A 134 -16.89 12.33 -6.54
N LEU A 135 -18.13 12.09 -6.11
CA LEU A 135 -19.14 13.14 -5.95
C LEU A 135 -18.69 14.23 -4.97
N HIS A 136 -18.13 13.85 -3.81
CA HIS A 136 -17.72 14.79 -2.77
C HIS A 136 -16.28 15.31 -2.95
N LYS A 137 -15.56 14.87 -4.00
CA LYS A 137 -14.18 15.29 -4.26
C LYS A 137 -14.07 16.78 -4.60
N GLU A 138 -15.02 17.29 -5.39
CA GLU A 138 -15.04 18.69 -5.84
C GLU A 138 -15.47 19.63 -4.72
N THR A 139 -16.49 19.23 -3.95
CA THR A 139 -17.03 20.04 -2.85
C THR A 139 -16.26 19.90 -1.54
N LYS A 140 -15.34 18.92 -1.45
CA LYS A 140 -14.60 18.56 -0.24
C LYS A 140 -15.51 18.33 0.98
N ASN A 141 -16.70 17.79 0.73
CA ASN A 141 -17.71 17.56 1.76
C ASN A 141 -17.47 16.25 2.53
N GLU A 142 -16.69 16.33 3.61
CA GLU A 142 -16.33 15.18 4.45
C GLU A 142 -17.54 14.56 5.15
N ASP A 143 -18.44 15.39 5.69
CA ASP A 143 -19.64 14.94 6.38
C ASP A 143 -20.60 14.22 5.42
N GLY A 144 -20.74 14.75 4.21
CA GLY A 144 -21.50 14.12 3.13
C GLY A 144 -20.96 12.74 2.78
N LEU A 145 -19.64 12.65 2.56
CA LEU A 145 -19.01 11.36 2.27
C LEU A 145 -19.15 10.37 3.45
N SER A 146 -18.98 10.82 4.68
CA SER A 146 -19.12 9.97 5.88
C SER A 146 -20.54 9.37 5.97
N LYS A 147 -21.58 10.19 5.72
CA LYS A 147 -22.97 9.72 5.64
C LYS A 147 -23.18 8.71 4.51
N ASP A 148 -22.59 8.97 3.35
CA ASP A 148 -22.68 8.07 2.20
C ASP A 148 -21.95 6.73 2.44
N ILE A 149 -20.78 6.74 3.07
CA ILE A 149 -20.06 5.50 3.44
C ILE A 149 -20.91 4.65 4.38
N ASN A 150 -21.52 5.25 5.40
CA ASN A 150 -22.41 4.53 6.32
C ASN A 150 -23.65 3.98 5.60
N SER A 151 -24.19 4.71 4.62
CA SER A 151 -25.35 4.28 3.83
C SER A 151 -25.00 3.20 2.80
N SER A 152 -23.73 3.03 2.44
CA SER A 152 -23.28 2.08 1.41
C SER A 152 -23.62 0.61 1.72
N VAL A 153 -23.61 0.22 3.00
CA VAL A 153 -23.98 -1.14 3.41
C VAL A 153 -25.49 -1.35 3.33
N PHE A 154 -26.29 -0.34 3.65
CA PHE A 154 -27.74 -0.41 3.47
C PHE A 154 -28.08 -0.51 1.98
N HIS A 155 -27.46 0.34 1.15
CA HIS A 155 -27.59 0.28 -0.31
C HIS A 155 -27.25 -1.10 -0.86
N ALA A 156 -26.16 -1.72 -0.38
CA ALA A 156 -25.78 -3.04 -0.84
C ALA A 156 -26.87 -4.08 -0.58
N PHE A 157 -27.51 -4.02 0.60
CA PHE A 157 -28.57 -4.92 1.04
C PHE A 157 -29.99 -4.48 0.61
N ASP A 158 -30.10 -3.62 -0.41
CA ASP A 158 -31.37 -3.16 -0.98
C ASP A 158 -32.23 -2.34 0.01
N ILE A 159 -31.57 -1.68 0.98
CA ILE A 159 -32.19 -0.68 1.85
C ILE A 159 -31.81 0.71 1.36
N HIS A 160 -32.79 1.44 0.83
CA HIS A 160 -32.57 2.70 0.12
C HIS A 160 -33.02 3.97 0.85
N GLU A 161 -33.55 3.86 2.07
CA GLU A 161 -34.11 4.98 2.86
C GLU A 161 -33.18 6.20 2.98
N ASN A 162 -31.89 5.95 3.21
CA ASN A 162 -30.87 6.98 3.40
C ASN A 162 -29.87 7.07 2.24
N CYS A 163 -30.18 6.47 1.08
CA CYS A 163 -29.32 6.56 -0.08
C CYS A 163 -29.30 7.99 -0.63
N ASN A 164 -28.13 8.47 -1.02
CA ASN A 164 -28.00 9.72 -1.74
C ASN A 164 -28.62 9.59 -3.14
N ARG A 165 -29.56 10.48 -3.45
CA ARG A 165 -30.33 10.48 -4.70
C ARG A 165 -29.47 10.68 -5.95
N GLN A 166 -28.30 11.28 -5.81
CA GLN A 166 -27.34 11.41 -6.91
C GLN A 166 -26.62 10.10 -7.23
N LEU A 167 -26.54 9.18 -6.26
CA LEU A 167 -25.83 7.90 -6.37
C LEU A 167 -26.78 6.72 -6.59
N CYS A 168 -28.01 6.81 -6.07
CA CYS A 168 -29.01 5.75 -6.14
C CYS A 168 -30.31 6.27 -6.75
N LYS A 169 -30.81 5.56 -7.78
CA LYS A 169 -32.07 5.86 -8.46
C LYS A 169 -33.26 5.06 -7.92
N HIS A 170 -33.02 4.09 -7.05
CA HIS A 170 -34.07 3.26 -6.47
C HIS A 170 -34.77 4.04 -5.34
N MET A 171 -36.09 4.07 -5.42
CA MET A 171 -36.98 4.76 -4.47
C MET A 171 -37.80 3.78 -3.63
N ASP A 172 -37.49 2.48 -3.71
CA ASP A 172 -38.28 1.45 -3.07
C ASP A 172 -38.03 1.44 -1.55
N LEU A 173 -39.13 1.40 -0.80
CA LEU A 173 -39.15 1.18 0.64
C LEU A 173 -38.73 -0.26 0.90
N ALA A 174 -37.70 -0.44 1.73
CA ALA A 174 -37.23 -1.76 2.09
C ALA A 174 -38.24 -2.48 2.97
N ASP A 175 -38.37 -3.78 2.76
CA ASP A 175 -39.04 -4.67 3.70
C ASP A 175 -38.13 -4.85 4.92
N ALA A 176 -38.21 -3.90 5.86
CA ALA A 176 -37.40 -3.85 7.09
C ALA A 176 -37.67 -5.01 8.07
N THR A 177 -38.53 -5.96 7.67
CA THR A 177 -38.97 -7.11 8.46
C THR A 177 -37.94 -8.24 8.55
N ASN A 178 -36.80 -8.17 7.85
CA ASN A 178 -35.78 -9.23 7.89
C ASN A 178 -35.03 -9.26 9.24
N PRO A 179 -35.12 -10.37 10.01
CA PRO A 179 -34.44 -10.50 11.31
C PRO A 179 -32.91 -10.31 11.26
N PHE A 180 -32.30 -10.46 10.07
CA PHE A 180 -30.87 -10.23 9.86
C PHE A 180 -30.42 -8.84 10.29
N PHE A 181 -31.23 -7.81 10.07
CA PHE A 181 -30.87 -6.44 10.42
C PHE A 181 -30.86 -6.18 11.95
N GLY A 182 -31.43 -7.10 12.73
CA GLY A 182 -31.28 -7.14 14.19
C GLY A 182 -30.07 -7.94 14.69
N SER A 183 -29.38 -8.69 13.81
CA SER A 183 -28.32 -9.62 14.20
C SER A 183 -27.03 -8.93 14.67
N LEU A 184 -26.23 -9.66 15.46
CA LEU A 184 -24.89 -9.21 15.87
C LEU A 184 -23.95 -9.01 14.68
N LEU A 185 -24.09 -9.85 13.64
CA LEU A 185 -23.31 -9.73 12.40
C LEU A 185 -23.60 -8.41 11.71
N TRP A 186 -24.87 -8.00 11.63
CA TRP A 186 -25.25 -6.70 11.05
C TRP A 186 -24.66 -5.52 11.82
N GLN A 187 -24.68 -5.57 13.15
CA GLN A 187 -24.04 -4.52 13.96
C GLN A 187 -22.54 -4.41 13.65
N LYS A 188 -21.85 -5.55 13.48
CA LYS A 188 -20.43 -5.56 13.10
C LYS A 188 -20.18 -5.03 11.69
N ILE A 189 -21.05 -5.34 10.72
CA ILE A 189 -20.99 -4.76 9.37
C ILE A 189 -21.07 -3.23 9.44
N LYS A 190 -22.04 -2.70 10.20
CA LYS A 190 -22.17 -1.25 10.42
C LYS A 190 -20.93 -0.66 11.09
N THR A 191 -20.35 -1.33 12.08
CA THR A 191 -19.09 -0.87 12.71
C THR A 191 -17.95 -0.79 11.71
N VAL A 192 -17.82 -1.76 10.79
CA VAL A 192 -16.78 -1.74 9.75
C VAL A 192 -16.98 -0.55 8.79
N ALA A 193 -18.22 -0.23 8.41
CA ALA A 193 -18.54 0.95 7.61
C ALA A 193 -18.22 2.25 8.36
N ALA A 194 -18.61 2.36 9.64
CA ALA A 194 -18.31 3.53 10.47
C ALA A 194 -16.80 3.76 10.62
N GLN A 195 -16.00 2.71 10.83
CA GLN A 195 -14.53 2.80 10.89
C GLN A 195 -13.89 3.32 9.58
N LEU A 196 -14.55 3.09 8.44
CA LEU A 196 -14.13 3.67 7.17
C LEU A 196 -14.60 5.11 7.02
N ALA A 197 -15.81 5.42 7.50
CA ALA A 197 -16.40 6.75 7.50
C ALA A 197 -15.59 7.75 8.35
N ASP A 198 -15.00 7.30 9.47
CA ASP A 198 -14.05 8.09 10.28
C ASP A 198 -12.82 8.56 9.48
N LYS A 199 -12.53 7.90 8.35
CA LYS A 199 -11.41 8.20 7.45
C LYS A 199 -11.88 8.90 6.16
N ALA A 200 -13.07 9.47 6.15
CA ALA A 200 -13.63 10.21 5.00
C ALA A 200 -12.70 11.33 4.52
N HIS A 201 -12.12 12.10 5.45
CA HIS A 201 -11.12 13.15 5.16
C HIS A 201 -9.98 12.63 4.27
N SER A 202 -9.48 11.42 4.53
CA SER A 202 -8.40 10.81 3.75
C SER A 202 -8.89 10.25 2.41
N LEU A 203 -10.11 9.71 2.35
CA LEU A 203 -10.68 9.18 1.11
C LEU A 203 -10.98 10.28 0.08
N ILE A 204 -11.41 11.46 0.53
CA ILE A 204 -11.69 12.63 -0.33
C ILE A 204 -10.44 13.16 -1.04
N GLU A 205 -9.28 13.02 -0.40
CA GLU A 205 -8.01 13.37 -1.02
C GLU A 205 -7.66 12.44 -2.19
N ASP A 206 -8.26 11.24 -2.23
CA ASP A 206 -8.23 10.33 -3.37
C ASP A 206 -6.80 9.96 -3.82
N VAL A 207 -5.89 9.87 -2.84
CA VAL A 207 -4.47 9.55 -3.05
C VAL A 207 -4.21 8.04 -3.04
N ASP A 208 -3.31 7.59 -3.90
CA ASP A 208 -2.82 6.20 -3.88
C ASP A 208 -1.30 6.08 -4.06
N SER A 209 -0.76 5.00 -3.55
CA SER A 209 0.67 4.63 -3.57
C SER A 209 0.99 3.57 -4.63
N ASN A 210 0.04 3.22 -5.50
CA ASN A 210 0.17 2.05 -6.39
C ASN A 210 1.31 2.19 -7.40
N VAL A 211 1.46 3.37 -8.01
CA VAL A 211 2.49 3.60 -9.04
C VAL A 211 3.87 3.40 -8.44
N VAL A 212 4.03 3.92 -7.23
CA VAL A 212 5.22 3.83 -6.40
C VAL A 212 5.53 2.38 -6.01
N GLU A 213 4.56 1.68 -5.42
CA GLU A 213 4.73 0.29 -4.99
C GLU A 213 5.10 -0.61 -6.18
N ARG A 214 4.48 -0.38 -7.33
CA ARG A 214 4.80 -1.12 -8.57
C ARG A 214 6.21 -0.80 -9.05
N PHE A 215 6.63 0.46 -9.04
CA PHE A 215 7.97 0.86 -9.44
C PHE A 215 9.03 0.24 -8.51
N ASN A 216 8.87 0.44 -7.20
CA ASN A 216 9.79 -0.09 -6.19
C ASN A 216 9.79 -1.62 -6.17
N GLY A 217 8.64 -2.26 -6.34
CA GLY A 217 8.55 -3.70 -6.50
C GLY A 217 9.36 -4.22 -7.69
N VAL A 218 9.49 -3.46 -8.78
CA VAL A 218 10.34 -3.85 -9.91
C VAL A 218 11.82 -3.55 -9.65
N ILE A 219 12.16 -2.39 -9.07
CA ILE A 219 13.54 -2.07 -8.68
C ILE A 219 14.08 -3.11 -7.70
N ALA A 220 13.31 -3.46 -6.67
CA ALA A 220 13.63 -4.49 -5.70
C ALA A 220 13.93 -5.83 -6.39
N LYS A 221 13.12 -6.24 -7.37
CA LYS A 221 13.34 -7.48 -8.14
C LYS A 221 14.65 -7.44 -8.93
N LEU A 222 14.95 -6.32 -9.58
CA LEU A 222 16.17 -6.14 -10.37
C LEU A 222 17.43 -6.14 -9.49
N VAL A 223 17.38 -5.44 -8.37
CA VAL A 223 18.52 -5.31 -7.44
C VAL A 223 18.75 -6.61 -6.65
N MET A 224 17.69 -7.32 -6.26
CA MET A 224 17.80 -8.56 -5.46
C MET A 224 18.00 -9.84 -6.28
N GLY A 225 17.88 -9.78 -7.61
CA GLY A 225 18.03 -10.97 -8.46
C GLY A 225 16.95 -12.05 -8.24
N LEU A 226 15.80 -11.69 -7.67
CA LEU A 226 14.64 -12.57 -7.53
C LEU A 226 14.10 -12.91 -8.92
N ARG A 227 14.33 -14.15 -9.37
CA ARG A 227 13.90 -14.64 -10.68
C ARG A 227 12.38 -14.82 -10.74
N GLU A 228 11.67 -13.79 -11.18
CA GLU A 228 10.44 -13.96 -11.97
C GLU A 228 10.76 -13.67 -13.44
N ALA A 229 10.11 -14.38 -14.37
CA ALA A 229 10.29 -14.17 -15.80
C ALA A 229 10.02 -12.69 -16.15
N SER A 230 11.08 -11.94 -16.43
CA SER A 230 11.00 -10.57 -16.94
C SER A 230 11.47 -10.57 -18.39
N SER A 231 10.65 -9.99 -19.27
CA SER A 231 10.96 -9.89 -20.69
C SER A 231 12.12 -8.91 -20.94
N VAL A 232 12.83 -9.08 -22.06
CA VAL A 232 13.87 -8.15 -22.54
C VAL A 232 13.35 -6.71 -22.59
N ALA A 233 12.09 -6.55 -23.01
CA ALA A 233 11.42 -5.26 -23.11
C ALA A 233 11.33 -4.56 -21.74
N ARG A 234 11.05 -5.29 -20.65
CA ARG A 234 11.10 -4.70 -19.30
C ARG A 234 12.51 -4.31 -18.92
N ALA A 235 13.49 -5.20 -19.10
CA ALA A 235 14.88 -4.93 -18.73
C ALA A 235 15.47 -3.71 -19.49
N LYS A 236 15.14 -3.54 -20.77
CA LYS A 236 15.54 -2.37 -21.57
C LYS A 236 14.95 -1.04 -21.05
N GLY A 237 13.79 -1.08 -20.41
CA GLY A 237 13.14 0.09 -19.80
C GLY A 237 13.78 0.58 -18.49
N PHE A 238 14.69 -0.19 -17.88
CA PHE A 238 15.39 0.18 -16.64
C PHE A 238 16.80 0.73 -16.89
N ASN A 239 16.93 1.59 -17.89
CA ASN A 239 18.14 2.38 -18.07
C ASN A 239 17.90 3.83 -17.59
N ARG A 240 18.96 4.55 -17.22
CA ARG A 240 18.86 5.91 -16.67
C ARG A 240 18.04 6.86 -17.56
N HIS A 241 18.17 6.69 -18.88
CA HIS A 241 17.48 7.52 -19.87
C HIS A 241 15.97 7.23 -19.91
N GLU A 242 15.55 5.96 -19.98
CA GLU A 242 14.14 5.54 -20.00
C GLU A 242 13.43 5.81 -18.67
N VAL A 243 14.14 5.64 -17.54
CA VAL A 243 13.63 6.06 -16.23
C VAL A 243 13.48 7.59 -16.17
N GLY A 244 14.43 8.35 -16.74
CA GLY A 244 14.32 9.80 -16.88
C GLY A 244 13.08 10.22 -17.67
N ARG A 245 12.89 9.64 -18.86
CA ARG A 245 11.69 9.86 -19.71
C ARG A 245 10.39 9.49 -19.00
N PHE A 246 10.40 8.43 -18.19
CA PHE A 246 9.23 8.05 -17.39
C PHE A 246 8.86 9.14 -16.39
N TYR A 247 9.83 9.69 -15.65
CA TYR A 247 9.56 10.77 -14.69
C TYR A 247 9.13 12.07 -15.37
N GLU A 248 9.75 12.42 -16.51
CA GLU A 248 9.29 13.57 -17.33
C GLU A 248 7.83 13.39 -17.79
N ALA A 249 7.49 12.20 -18.31
CA ALA A 249 6.13 11.89 -18.72
C ALA A 249 5.14 11.88 -17.55
N LEU A 250 5.58 11.46 -16.36
CA LEU A 250 4.77 11.48 -15.13
C LEU A 250 4.46 12.91 -14.69
N THR A 251 5.46 13.79 -14.70
CA THR A 251 5.30 15.22 -14.39
C THR A 251 4.32 15.88 -15.35
N VAL A 252 4.43 15.63 -16.66
CA VAL A 252 3.51 16.19 -17.66
C VAL A 252 2.09 15.64 -17.49
N LYS A 253 1.92 14.33 -17.27
CA LYS A 253 0.60 13.70 -17.23
C LYS A 253 -0.23 14.08 -16.01
N TYR A 254 0.43 14.26 -14.86
CA TYR A 254 -0.25 14.49 -13.59
C TYR A 254 -0.05 15.92 -13.05
N ASP A 255 0.67 16.78 -13.78
CA ASP A 255 1.06 18.13 -13.34
C ASP A 255 1.72 18.12 -11.95
N ILE A 256 2.54 17.08 -11.70
CA ILE A 256 3.21 16.90 -10.43
C ILE A 256 4.60 17.51 -10.53
N ASP A 257 4.78 18.64 -9.85
CA ASP A 257 6.11 19.18 -9.61
C ASP A 257 6.93 18.20 -8.76
N ALA A 258 8.08 17.79 -9.28
CA ALA A 258 8.99 16.84 -8.64
C ALA A 258 9.47 17.32 -7.26
N SER A 259 9.40 18.62 -6.97
CA SER A 259 9.70 19.18 -5.64
C SER A 259 8.61 18.91 -4.59
N ARG A 260 7.39 18.53 -5.02
CA ARG A 260 6.21 18.44 -4.14
C ARG A 260 5.85 17.01 -3.73
N LEU A 261 6.43 16.01 -4.37
CA LEU A 261 6.16 14.60 -4.11
C LEU A 261 7.46 13.85 -3.81
N TYR A 262 7.71 13.62 -2.53
CA TYR A 262 8.82 12.77 -2.10
C TYR A 262 8.31 11.39 -1.74
N ASN A 263 8.85 10.38 -2.42
CA ASN A 263 8.49 9.00 -2.19
C ASN A 263 9.57 8.28 -1.38
N MET A 264 9.14 7.46 -0.43
CA MET A 264 10.01 6.63 0.36
C MET A 264 9.28 5.33 0.67
N ASP A 265 9.87 4.23 0.24
CA ASP A 265 9.34 2.88 0.40
C ASP A 265 10.50 1.97 0.79
N GLU A 266 10.16 0.87 1.44
CA GLU A 266 11.16 -0.07 1.92
C GLU A 266 11.27 -1.30 1.04
N THR A 267 12.45 -1.90 1.06
CA THR A 267 12.67 -3.22 0.50
C THR A 267 13.48 -4.00 1.49
N VAL A 268 12.86 -5.02 2.10
CA VAL A 268 13.55 -5.92 3.02
C VAL A 268 14.44 -6.85 2.21
N ILE A 269 15.75 -6.72 2.41
CA ILE A 269 16.75 -7.62 1.82
C ILE A 269 17.15 -8.63 2.90
N SER A 270 16.66 -9.88 2.79
CA SER A 270 17.07 -10.97 3.68
C SER A 270 18.28 -11.72 3.10
N THR A 271 19.35 -11.83 3.87
CA THR A 271 20.54 -12.63 3.53
C THR A 271 20.43 -14.08 4.01
N THR A 272 19.44 -14.39 4.85
CA THR A 272 19.16 -15.75 5.35
C THR A 272 17.97 -16.31 4.59
N THR A 273 18.24 -16.90 3.43
CA THR A 273 17.31 -17.85 2.83
C THR A 273 17.67 -19.25 3.33
N ASN A 274 16.71 -19.96 3.95
CA ASN A 274 16.76 -21.43 4.09
C ASN A 274 16.75 -22.16 2.71
N LYS A 275 16.95 -21.41 1.62
CA LYS A 275 17.24 -21.87 0.29
C LYS A 275 18.68 -21.42 0.00
N PRO A 276 19.60 -22.33 -0.37
CA PRO A 276 20.97 -21.94 -0.65
C PRO A 276 20.98 -20.82 -1.71
N PRO A 277 21.89 -19.84 -1.62
CA PRO A 277 22.05 -18.85 -2.67
C PRO A 277 22.29 -19.59 -3.98
N LYS A 278 21.45 -19.35 -5.00
CA LYS A 278 21.74 -19.83 -6.35
C LYS A 278 22.98 -19.08 -6.82
N VAL A 279 24.14 -19.70 -6.64
CA VAL A 279 25.45 -19.15 -7.03
C VAL A 279 25.34 -18.65 -8.47
N LEU A 280 25.49 -17.33 -8.65
CA LEU A 280 25.27 -16.63 -9.93
C LEU A 280 26.39 -16.91 -10.94
N SER A 281 27.65 -16.93 -10.47
CA SER A 281 28.87 -17.35 -11.19
C SER A 281 30.07 -17.16 -10.26
N THR A 282 31.21 -17.81 -10.54
CA THR A 282 32.49 -17.49 -9.90
C THR A 282 33.05 -16.17 -10.46
N LYS A 283 33.83 -15.45 -9.64
CA LYS A 283 34.45 -14.17 -10.00
C LYS A 283 35.25 -14.32 -11.32
N GLY A 284 34.91 -13.54 -12.36
CA GLY A 284 35.62 -13.54 -13.65
C GLY A 284 34.80 -13.91 -14.90
N LYS A 285 33.50 -14.24 -14.79
CA LYS A 285 32.64 -14.52 -15.96
C LYS A 285 31.56 -13.44 -16.18
N ASN A 286 31.59 -12.79 -17.34
CA ASN A 286 30.72 -11.67 -17.73
C ASN A 286 29.39 -12.11 -18.39
N GLN A 287 28.62 -13.01 -17.77
CA GLN A 287 27.26 -13.25 -18.26
C GLN A 287 26.38 -13.89 -17.20
N VAL A 288 25.43 -13.11 -16.62
CA VAL A 288 24.29 -13.70 -15.92
C VAL A 288 23.04 -12.83 -16.07
N GLY A 289 22.22 -13.17 -17.06
CA GLY A 289 20.82 -12.75 -17.17
C GLY A 289 20.06 -13.79 -18.00
N ILE A 290 18.97 -14.35 -17.49
CA ILE A 290 18.05 -15.14 -18.32
C ILE A 290 17.04 -14.18 -18.90
N ILE A 291 17.22 -13.91 -20.19
CA ILE A 291 16.22 -13.28 -21.04
C ILE A 291 15.20 -14.37 -21.41
N ALA A 292 13.95 -14.23 -20.99
CA ALA A 292 12.87 -15.02 -21.58
C ALA A 292 12.48 -14.38 -22.92
N SER A 293 12.78 -15.09 -24.03
CA SER A 293 12.30 -14.71 -25.37
C SER A 293 10.79 -14.88 -25.44
N ALA A 294 10.11 -13.93 -26.10
CA ALA A 294 8.66 -13.96 -26.30
C ALA A 294 8.24 -14.83 -27.51
N GLU A 295 9.13 -15.66 -28.04
CA GLU A 295 8.86 -16.52 -29.18
C GLU A 295 8.48 -17.92 -28.70
N CYS A 296 7.26 -18.05 -28.19
CA CYS A 296 6.58 -19.34 -28.18
C CYS A 296 5.89 -19.47 -29.54
N GLY A 297 6.43 -20.30 -30.43
CA GLY A 297 5.91 -20.49 -31.78
C GLY A 297 4.42 -20.84 -31.79
N GLN A 298 3.66 -20.21 -32.69
CA GLN A 298 2.33 -20.69 -33.05
C GLN A 298 2.46 -22.12 -33.58
N LEU A 299 1.70 -23.04 -33.01
CA LEU A 299 1.41 -24.33 -33.63
C LEU A 299 0.64 -24.06 -34.92
N THR A 300 1.32 -24.03 -36.06
CA THR A 300 0.69 -24.27 -37.36
C THR A 300 0.16 -25.70 -37.34
N ILE A 301 -1.16 -25.82 -37.21
CA ILE A 301 -1.91 -27.03 -37.52
C ILE A 301 -1.91 -27.07 -39.06
N TYR A 302 -1.21 -28.04 -39.65
CA TYR A 302 -1.37 -28.34 -41.07
C TYR A 302 -2.64 -29.20 -41.22
N ASP A 303 -3.43 -28.86 -42.23
CA ASP A 303 -4.76 -29.39 -42.57
C ASP A 303 -4.86 -30.93 -42.62
#